data_AF-A0A367EUD1-F1
#
_entry.id   AF-A0A367EUD1-F1
#
_cell.length_a   1.000
_cell.length_b   1.000
_cell.length_c   1.000
_cell.angle_alpha   90.00
_cell.angle_beta   90.00
_cell.angle_gamma   90.00
#
_symmetry.space_group_name_H-M   'P 1'
#
loop_
_entity.id
_entity.type
_entity.pdbx_description
1 polymer ?
#
loop_
_entity_poly.entity_id
_entity_poly.type
_entity_poly.pdbx_seq_one_letter_code
_entity_poly.pdbx_strand_id
1 'polypeptide(L)'
;MTGDLVAFLRARLDEDEQAARATMWEGSGNRADWSLPASATVGTGEDEFYAGDRTVAAHIARHDPARVLAEVDAKRRIIELHHVVGGWQDEDGNDHGDGCGECGHSEEYSDRDGWCETLRLLALPHADHPEYREEWKP
;
A
#
# COMPACT_ATOMS: atom_id res chain seq x y z
N MET A 1 14.18 7.01 -18.30
CA MET A 1 13.55 5.77 -17.83
C MET A 1 13.20 5.98 -16.37
N THR A 2 12.09 6.64 -16.19
CA THR A 2 11.44 6.88 -14.91
C THR A 2 11.09 5.53 -14.30
N GLY A 3 11.38 5.41 -13.00
CA GLY A 3 11.20 4.16 -12.28
C GLY A 3 9.72 3.91 -12.20
N ASP A 4 9.31 2.71 -12.57
CA ASP A 4 7.92 2.31 -12.50
C ASP A 4 7.43 2.41 -11.05
N LEU A 5 6.70 3.50 -10.74
CA LEU A 5 6.10 3.75 -9.43
C LEU A 5 5.16 2.60 -9.06
N VAL A 6 4.48 2.01 -10.05
CA VAL A 6 3.62 0.85 -9.84
C VAL A 6 4.43 -0.38 -9.46
N ALA A 7 5.59 -0.60 -10.07
CA ALA A 7 6.49 -1.69 -9.66
C ALA A 7 6.99 -1.49 -8.22
N PHE A 8 7.37 -0.27 -7.84
CA PHE A 8 7.76 0.04 -6.46
C PHE A 8 6.61 -0.21 -5.47
N LEU A 9 5.42 0.30 -5.75
CA LEU A 9 4.24 0.09 -4.89
C LEU A 9 3.91 -1.40 -4.76
N ARG A 10 3.93 -2.15 -5.87
CA ARG A 10 3.69 -3.61 -5.84
C ARG A 10 4.71 -4.33 -4.97
N ALA A 11 5.99 -4.00 -5.10
CA ALA A 11 7.03 -4.60 -4.28
C ALA A 11 6.81 -4.36 -2.78
N ARG A 12 6.46 -3.13 -2.39
CA ARG A 12 6.18 -2.80 -0.98
C ARG A 12 4.91 -3.49 -0.46
N LEU A 13 3.88 -3.61 -1.29
CA LEU A 13 2.66 -4.35 -0.94
C LEU A 13 2.91 -5.86 -0.82
N ASP A 14 3.82 -6.41 -1.63
CA ASP A 14 4.22 -7.81 -1.53
C ASP A 14 5.02 -8.07 -0.25
N GLU A 15 5.84 -7.13 0.20
CA GLU A 15 6.53 -7.19 1.51
C GLU A 15 5.54 -7.14 2.68
N ASP A 16 4.58 -6.23 2.64
CA ASP A 16 3.53 -6.12 3.67
C ASP A 16 2.68 -7.41 3.74
N GLU A 17 2.30 -7.97 2.58
CA GLU A 17 1.60 -9.25 2.52
C GLU A 17 2.44 -10.39 3.10
N GLN A 18 3.71 -10.49 2.71
CA GLN A 18 4.62 -11.52 3.21
C GLN A 18 4.78 -11.44 4.72
N ALA A 19 4.99 -10.23 5.26
CA ALA A 19 5.11 -10.00 6.69
C ALA A 19 3.84 -10.39 7.44
N ALA A 20 2.66 -10.01 6.94
CA ALA A 20 1.38 -10.39 7.53
C ALA A 20 1.19 -11.92 7.52
N ARG A 21 1.42 -12.59 6.38
CA ARG A 21 1.29 -14.05 6.26
C ARG A 21 2.27 -14.80 7.13
N ALA A 22 3.50 -14.30 7.27
CA ALA A 22 4.54 -14.92 8.08
C ALA A 22 4.13 -15.05 9.56
N THR A 23 3.21 -14.23 10.06
CA THR A 23 2.69 -14.37 11.43
C THR A 23 1.82 -15.61 11.64
N MET A 24 1.24 -16.16 10.57
CA MET A 24 0.26 -17.27 10.59
C MET A 24 0.84 -18.57 10.01
N TRP A 25 2.13 -18.81 10.18
CA TRP A 25 2.79 -20.02 9.68
C TRP A 25 2.28 -21.30 10.37
N GLU A 26 2.42 -22.44 9.70
CA GLU A 26 1.92 -23.73 10.20
C GLU A 26 2.61 -24.16 11.50
N GLY A 27 1.85 -24.18 12.60
CA GLY A 27 2.38 -24.53 13.93
C GLY A 27 2.59 -23.34 14.86
N SER A 28 2.33 -22.11 14.39
CA SER A 28 2.40 -20.90 15.22
C SER A 28 1.26 -20.75 16.25
N GLY A 29 0.14 -21.47 16.09
CA GLY A 29 -1.08 -21.23 16.88
C GLY A 29 -1.77 -19.89 16.57
N ASN A 30 -1.16 -19.06 15.72
CA ASN A 30 -1.62 -17.73 15.42
C ASN A 30 -2.79 -17.72 14.42
N ARG A 31 -3.73 -16.84 14.66
CA ARG A 31 -4.94 -16.61 13.86
C ARG A 31 -5.10 -15.13 13.57
N ALA A 32 -5.89 -14.83 12.54
CA ALA A 32 -6.18 -13.46 12.11
C ALA A 32 -7.39 -12.89 12.89
N ASP A 33 -7.28 -12.92 14.21
CA ASP A 33 -8.26 -12.45 15.18
C ASP A 33 -7.58 -11.81 16.41
N TRP A 34 -6.55 -11.00 16.14
CA TRP A 34 -5.74 -10.37 17.16
C TRP A 34 -6.59 -9.46 18.04
N SER A 35 -6.43 -9.62 19.35
CA SER A 35 -7.28 -8.96 20.33
C SER A 35 -6.50 -8.46 21.53
N LEU A 36 -7.17 -7.68 22.37
CA LEU A 36 -6.64 -7.16 23.64
C LEU A 36 -7.34 -7.86 24.81
N PRO A 37 -7.00 -9.13 25.13
CA PRO A 37 -7.69 -9.90 26.16
C PRO A 37 -7.48 -9.32 27.58
N ALA A 38 -6.34 -8.67 27.81
CA ALA A 38 -6.00 -8.02 29.07
C ALA A 38 -5.18 -6.75 28.84
N SER A 39 -4.98 -5.97 29.91
CA SER A 39 -4.10 -4.79 29.84
C SER A 39 -2.68 -5.22 29.46
N ALA A 40 -2.12 -4.57 28.44
CA ALA A 40 -0.76 -4.83 27.93
C ALA A 40 -0.52 -6.23 27.35
N THR A 41 -1.57 -6.99 27.02
CA THR A 41 -1.44 -8.31 26.40
C THR A 41 -2.15 -8.35 25.05
N VAL A 42 -1.51 -8.96 24.05
CA VAL A 42 -2.08 -9.24 22.73
C VAL A 42 -2.41 -10.73 22.65
N GLY A 43 -3.68 -11.06 22.42
CA GLY A 43 -4.06 -12.42 22.07
C GLY A 43 -3.97 -12.59 20.56
N THR A 44 -3.36 -13.67 20.08
CA THR A 44 -3.14 -13.93 18.65
C THR A 44 -3.77 -15.25 18.19
N GLY A 45 -4.75 -15.77 18.91
CA GLY A 45 -5.37 -17.07 18.65
C GLY A 45 -5.24 -17.95 19.89
N GLU A 46 -4.39 -18.98 19.82
CA GLU A 46 -4.14 -19.88 20.96
C GLU A 46 -3.10 -19.33 21.94
N ASP A 47 -2.34 -18.30 21.53
CA ASP A 47 -1.27 -17.67 22.30
C ASP A 47 -1.61 -16.24 22.76
N GLU A 48 -0.95 -15.82 23.85
CA GLU A 48 -0.98 -14.48 24.40
C GLU A 48 0.43 -13.92 24.61
N PHE A 49 0.67 -12.70 24.14
CA PHE A 49 1.94 -11.99 24.25
C PHE A 49 1.85 -10.76 25.13
N TYR A 50 2.68 -10.68 26.16
CA TYR A 50 2.78 -9.48 27.00
C TYR A 50 3.65 -8.42 26.34
N ALA A 51 3.04 -7.30 25.96
CA ALA A 51 3.71 -6.17 25.29
C ALA A 51 4.25 -5.11 26.27
N GLY A 52 4.06 -5.29 27.59
CA GLY A 52 4.57 -4.36 28.61
C GLY A 52 3.77 -3.07 28.79
N ASP A 53 3.04 -2.63 27.75
CA ASP A 53 2.20 -1.44 27.77
C ASP A 53 0.86 -1.67 27.04
N ARG A 54 -0.21 -1.08 27.58
CA ARG A 54 -1.57 -1.24 27.03
C ARG A 54 -1.72 -0.57 25.67
N THR A 55 -1.11 0.60 25.47
CA THR A 55 -1.20 1.33 24.20
C THR A 55 -0.41 0.62 23.10
N VAL A 56 0.75 0.05 23.44
CA VAL A 56 1.52 -0.82 22.54
C VAL A 56 0.72 -2.08 22.18
N ALA A 57 0.17 -2.79 23.15
CA ALA A 57 -0.66 -3.98 22.88
C ALA A 57 -1.87 -3.63 22.00
N ALA A 58 -2.54 -2.51 22.26
CA ALA A 58 -3.66 -2.05 21.45
C ALA A 58 -3.23 -1.70 20.01
N HIS A 59 -2.05 -1.11 19.83
CA HIS A 59 -1.50 -0.83 18.50
C HIS A 59 -1.19 -2.13 17.74
N ILE A 60 -0.59 -3.12 18.39
CA ILE A 60 -0.29 -4.43 17.79
C ILE A 60 -1.59 -5.13 17.40
N ALA A 61 -2.55 -5.26 18.33
CA ALA A 61 -3.84 -5.89 18.04
C ALA A 61 -4.60 -5.20 16.90
N ARG A 62 -4.49 -3.87 16.77
CA ARG A 62 -5.06 -3.11 15.65
C ARG A 62 -4.42 -3.43 14.30
N HIS A 63 -3.19 -3.92 14.27
CA HIS A 63 -2.49 -4.37 13.07
C HIS A 63 -2.60 -5.89 12.88
N ASP A 64 -3.80 -6.42 13.15
CA ASP A 64 -4.19 -7.79 12.82
C ASP A 64 -3.78 -8.15 11.38
N PRO A 65 -3.12 -9.30 11.15
CA PRO A 65 -2.76 -9.79 9.82
C PRO A 65 -3.91 -9.78 8.80
N ALA A 66 -5.14 -10.13 9.18
CA ALA A 66 -6.31 -10.08 8.29
C ALA A 66 -6.59 -8.64 7.82
N ARG A 67 -6.47 -7.66 8.72
CA ARG A 67 -6.65 -6.25 8.34
C ARG A 67 -5.54 -5.81 7.38
N VAL A 68 -4.28 -6.15 7.66
CA VAL A 68 -3.15 -5.79 6.78
C VAL A 68 -3.35 -6.39 5.38
N LEU A 69 -3.75 -7.67 5.29
CA LEU A 69 -4.05 -8.31 4.01
C LEU A 69 -5.21 -7.65 3.25
N ALA A 70 -6.26 -7.24 3.96
CA ALA A 70 -7.37 -6.49 3.34
C ALA A 70 -6.93 -5.11 2.85
N GLU A 71 -6.03 -4.43 3.55
CA GLU A 71 -5.44 -3.15 3.11
C GLU A 71 -4.53 -3.33 1.89
N VAL A 72 -3.74 -4.41 1.83
CA VAL A 72 -2.95 -4.76 0.64
C VAL A 72 -3.86 -4.99 -0.56
N ASP A 73 -4.92 -5.78 -0.42
CA ASP A 73 -5.89 -6.03 -1.49
C ASP A 73 -6.53 -4.72 -1.99
N ALA A 74 -6.97 -3.87 -1.06
CA ALA A 74 -7.56 -2.58 -1.40
C ALA A 74 -6.57 -1.69 -2.19
N LYS A 75 -5.32 -1.60 -1.74
CA LYS A 75 -4.28 -0.79 -2.42
C LYS A 75 -3.93 -1.36 -3.80
N ARG A 76 -3.87 -2.68 -3.97
CA ARG A 76 -3.67 -3.31 -5.29
C ARG A 76 -4.79 -2.95 -6.26
N ARG A 77 -6.05 -2.98 -5.80
CA ARG A 77 -7.20 -2.58 -6.62
C ARG A 77 -7.16 -1.09 -7.00
N ILE A 78 -6.71 -0.22 -6.08
CA ILE A 78 -6.49 1.19 -6.40
C ILE A 78 -5.42 1.33 -7.50
N ILE A 79 -4.31 0.59 -7.40
CA ILE A 79 -3.25 0.60 -8.41
C ILE A 79 -3.78 0.14 -9.78
N GLU A 80 -4.64 -0.87 -9.84
CA GLU A 80 -5.25 -1.35 -11.08
C GLU A 80 -6.18 -0.31 -11.71
N LEU A 81 -7.00 0.37 -10.91
CA LEU A 81 -7.87 1.45 -11.38
C LEU A 81 -7.07 2.63 -11.93
N HIS A 82 -6.00 3.01 -11.24
CA HIS A 82 -5.17 4.17 -11.57
C HIS A 82 -3.98 3.84 -12.49
N HIS A 83 -4.18 2.98 -13.49
CA HIS A 83 -3.13 2.66 -14.46
C HIS A 83 -2.89 3.81 -15.45
N VAL A 84 -1.65 3.93 -15.92
CA VAL A 84 -1.28 4.92 -16.94
C VAL A 84 -1.88 4.54 -18.28
N VAL A 85 -2.49 5.51 -18.95
CA VAL A 85 -3.07 5.41 -20.28
C VAL A 85 -2.55 6.58 -21.13
N GLY A 86 -2.03 6.30 -22.32
CA GLY A 86 -1.54 7.32 -23.25
C GLY A 86 -2.53 7.65 -24.36
N GLY A 87 -2.16 8.59 -25.23
CA GLY A 87 -2.88 8.89 -26.46
C GLY A 87 -4.14 9.73 -26.26
N TRP A 88 -4.16 10.58 -25.25
CA TRP A 88 -5.22 11.57 -25.08
C TRP A 88 -5.09 12.63 -26.15
N GLN A 89 -6.11 12.78 -26.98
CA GLN A 89 -6.15 13.78 -28.05
C GLN A 89 -7.30 14.76 -27.84
N ASP A 90 -7.06 16.03 -28.14
CA ASP A 90 -8.12 17.05 -28.20
C ASP A 90 -8.90 16.98 -29.53
N GLU A 91 -9.89 17.86 -29.68
CA GLU A 91 -10.72 17.97 -30.89
C GLU A 91 -9.91 18.34 -32.15
N ASP A 92 -8.74 18.96 -31.97
CA ASP A 92 -7.81 19.36 -33.03
C ASP A 92 -6.78 18.26 -33.35
N GLY A 93 -6.77 17.15 -32.59
CA GLY A 93 -5.88 16.01 -32.77
C GLY A 93 -4.49 16.17 -32.16
N ASN A 94 -4.27 17.15 -31.28
CA ASN A 94 -3.00 17.29 -30.56
C ASN A 94 -2.88 16.19 -29.50
N ASP A 95 -1.70 15.57 -29.41
CA ASP A 95 -1.40 14.58 -28.38
C ASP A 95 -1.05 15.28 -27.06
N HIS A 96 -1.83 14.98 -26.04
CA HIS A 96 -1.69 15.51 -24.68
C HIS A 96 -0.86 14.59 -23.78
N GLY A 97 -0.37 13.47 -24.31
CA GLY A 97 0.54 12.56 -23.62
C GLY A 97 -0.16 11.56 -22.70
N ASP A 98 0.49 11.27 -21.58
CA ASP A 98 0.06 10.24 -20.64
C ASP A 98 -0.96 10.79 -19.62
N GLY A 99 -1.88 9.93 -19.21
CA GLY A 99 -2.89 10.21 -18.21
C GLY A 99 -3.21 8.98 -17.38
N CYS A 100 -4.28 9.06 -16.60
CA CYS A 100 -4.73 7.99 -15.71
C CYS A 100 -6.08 7.44 -16.18
N GLY A 101 -6.23 6.12 -16.18
CA GLY A 101 -7.46 5.46 -16.66
C GLY A 101 -8.70 5.87 -15.87
N GLU A 102 -8.56 6.15 -14.57
CA GLU A 102 -9.65 6.57 -13.69
C GLU A 102 -9.79 8.09 -13.59
N CYS A 103 -8.69 8.84 -13.55
CA CYS A 103 -8.72 10.30 -13.37
C CYS A 103 -8.86 11.08 -14.69
N GLY A 104 -8.61 10.44 -15.83
CA GLY A 104 -8.45 11.08 -17.11
C GLY A 104 -7.08 11.73 -17.29
N HIS A 105 -7.02 12.66 -18.23
CA HIS A 105 -5.81 13.43 -18.54
C HIS A 105 -5.67 14.67 -17.67
N SER A 106 -4.42 14.99 -17.31
CA SER A 106 -4.03 16.33 -16.91
C SER A 106 -2.58 16.58 -17.35
N GLU A 107 -2.24 17.82 -17.70
CA GLU A 107 -0.86 18.20 -18.05
C GLU A 107 0.12 17.82 -16.92
N GLU A 108 -0.29 18.01 -15.67
CA GLU A 108 0.50 17.65 -14.49
C GLU A 108 0.86 16.16 -14.44
N TYR A 109 -0.09 15.27 -14.75
CA TYR A 109 0.19 13.83 -14.74
C TYR A 109 1.10 13.45 -15.90
N SER A 110 0.84 14.00 -17.09
CA SER A 110 1.63 13.72 -18.29
C SER A 110 3.11 14.11 -18.10
N ASP A 111 3.38 15.28 -17.52
CA ASP A 111 4.73 15.76 -17.20
C ASP A 111 5.46 14.88 -16.15
N ARG A 112 4.72 13.99 -15.49
CA ARG A 112 5.18 13.13 -14.41
C ARG A 112 4.93 11.64 -14.71
N ASP A 113 5.11 11.26 -15.98
CA ASP A 113 4.97 9.89 -16.52
C ASP A 113 3.58 9.26 -16.37
N GLY A 114 2.53 10.08 -16.38
CA GLY A 114 1.14 9.66 -16.23
C GLY A 114 0.73 9.30 -14.79
N TRP A 115 1.65 9.37 -13.82
CA TRP A 115 1.35 8.98 -12.44
C TRP A 115 0.48 10.02 -11.72
N CYS A 116 -0.80 9.71 -11.58
CA CYS A 116 -1.72 10.57 -10.85
C CYS A 116 -1.38 10.69 -9.35
N GLU A 117 -1.91 11.75 -8.73
CA GLU A 117 -1.77 12.08 -7.31
C GLU A 117 -2.09 10.89 -6.39
N THR A 118 -3.12 10.10 -6.70
CA THR A 118 -3.51 8.93 -5.90
C THR A 118 -2.37 7.92 -5.73
N LEU A 119 -1.64 7.61 -6.80
CA LEU A 119 -0.52 6.66 -6.72
C LEU A 119 0.67 7.24 -5.95
N ARG A 120 0.91 8.54 -6.08
CA ARG A 120 1.96 9.24 -5.31
C ARG A 120 1.67 9.24 -3.82
N LEU A 121 0.41 9.49 -3.43
CA LEU A 121 -0.03 9.42 -2.04
C LEU A 121 0.12 8.00 -1.46
N LEU A 122 -0.12 6.96 -2.25
CA LEU A 122 0.13 5.57 -1.83
C LEU A 122 1.62 5.28 -1.55
N ALA A 123 2.54 6.05 -2.12
CA ALA A 123 3.97 5.86 -1.92
C ALA A 123 4.51 6.55 -0.65
N LEU A 124 3.77 7.50 -0.07
CA LEU A 124 4.20 8.28 1.10
C LEU A 124 4.61 7.43 2.33
N PRO A 125 3.92 6.32 2.68
CA PRO A 125 4.36 5.46 3.78
C PRO A 125 5.77 4.86 3.60
N HIS A 126 6.30 4.89 2.37
CA HIS A 126 7.57 4.32 2.00
C HIS A 126 8.62 5.39 1.63
N ALA A 127 8.41 6.65 2.02
CA ALA A 127 9.32 7.76 1.69
C ALA A 127 10.75 7.59 2.23
N ASP A 128 10.91 6.85 3.33
CA ASP A 128 12.22 6.53 3.92
C ASP A 128 12.90 5.30 3.27
N HIS A 129 12.25 4.66 2.29
CA HIS A 129 12.79 3.47 1.64
C HIS A 129 13.95 3.84 0.69
N PRO A 130 15.08 3.11 0.66
CA PRO A 130 16.25 3.46 -0.19
C PRO A 130 15.95 3.51 -1.70
N GLU A 131 14.98 2.73 -2.16
CA GLU A 131 14.51 2.72 -3.55
C GLU A 131 13.43 3.79 -3.84
N TYR A 132 12.95 4.50 -2.82
CA TYR A 132 12.02 5.61 -3.00
C TYR A 132 12.70 6.74 -3.76
N ARG A 133 11.96 7.36 -4.68
CA ARG A 133 12.45 8.47 -5.48
C ARG A 133 11.70 9.74 -5.13
N GLU A 134 12.44 10.83 -4.96
CA GLU A 134 11.88 12.16 -4.70
C GLU A 134 10.87 12.60 -5.76
N GLU A 135 11.04 12.15 -7.01
CA GLU A 135 10.10 12.41 -8.12
C GLU A 135 8.69 11.84 -7.87
N TRP A 136 8.53 10.85 -6.98
CA TRP A 136 7.23 10.28 -6.62
C TRP A 136 6.50 11.05 -5.52
N LYS A 137 7.12 12.09 -4.96
CA LYS A 137 6.40 12.97 -4.05
C LYS A 137 5.27 13.69 -4.80
N PRO A 138 4.12 13.90 -4.14
CA PRO A 138 3.07 14.72 -4.70
C PRO A 138 3.50 16.19 -4.88
#